data_AF-A0A2C2V3U1-F1
#
_entry.id   AF-A0A2C2V3U1-F1
#
_cell.length_a   1.000
_cell.length_b   1.000
_cell.length_c   1.000
_cell.angle_alpha   90.00
_cell.angle_beta   90.00
_cell.angle_gamma   90.00
#
_symmetry.space_group_name_H-M   'P 1'
#
loop_
_entity.id
_entity.type
_entity.pdbx_description
1 polymer ?
#
loop_
_entity_poly.entity_id
_entity_poly.type
_entity_poly.pdbx_seq_one_letter_code
_entity_poly.pdbx_strand_id
1 'polypeptide(L)'
;MAKGLGKGLNAIFTDVGKEETVQEIKLKELRPNPYQPRKTFQQEAIDELKDSILEHGIIQPIVVRKSLRGYEIVVGERRFRAAKEAKLETVPAVVRDLSEQQMMELAVLENLQREDLNPIEEGLAYQTLMEKLKLTQEEVAKRLGKSRPHVANHVRLLSLPPNIQELISTAKISMGHGRALLGLREKAKVPALVEKIIKEALSVRQLEKLIQHLNESVSRETKKPEKKKDVFILEREHTLRERFGTTVNIKQNNNKGKIEIEFFSQDDLERILEMLDQNESL
;
A
#
# COMPACT_ATOMS: atom_id res chain seq x y z
N MET A 1 -12.12 21.58 10.69
CA MET A 1 -13.31 21.48 9.80
C MET A 1 -13.36 20.09 9.20
N ALA A 2 -14.06 19.15 9.85
CA ALA A 2 -14.19 17.77 9.43
C ALA A 2 -15.34 17.64 8.42
N LYS A 3 -15.03 17.71 7.11
CA LYS A 3 -16.02 17.59 6.04
C LYS A 3 -15.55 16.51 5.08
N GLY A 4 -15.98 15.26 5.29
CA GLY A 4 -15.62 14.19 4.34
C GLY A 4 -15.99 12.75 4.67
N LEU A 5 -16.42 12.39 5.88
CA LEU A 5 -16.56 10.96 6.26
C LEU A 5 -17.99 10.41 6.34
N GLY A 6 -19.03 11.25 6.25
CA GLY A 6 -20.42 10.79 6.42
C GLY A 6 -21.12 10.21 5.18
N LYS A 7 -20.55 10.37 3.97
CA LYS A 7 -21.28 10.04 2.73
C LYS A 7 -21.23 8.56 2.33
N GLY A 8 -20.19 7.82 2.72
CA GLY A 8 -20.06 6.40 2.36
C GLY A 8 -20.91 5.48 3.24
N LEU A 9 -20.97 5.78 4.54
CA LEU A 9 -21.76 5.02 5.51
C LEU A 9 -23.26 5.16 5.23
N ASN A 10 -23.75 6.38 5.00
CA ASN A 10 -25.17 6.62 4.74
C ASN A 10 -25.70 5.87 3.52
N ALA A 11 -24.86 5.56 2.51
CA ALA A 11 -25.26 4.78 1.35
C ALA A 11 -25.46 3.28 1.67
N ILE A 12 -24.81 2.75 2.72
CA ILE A 12 -25.01 1.39 3.21
C ILE A 12 -26.20 1.34 4.20
N PHE A 13 -26.48 2.44 4.90
CA PHE A 13 -27.60 2.54 5.85
C PHE A 13 -28.96 2.86 5.19
N THR A 14 -29.00 3.23 3.91
CA THR A 14 -30.25 3.67 3.25
C THR A 14 -31.23 2.58 2.81
N ASP A 15 -30.91 1.29 2.97
CA ASP A 15 -31.68 0.22 2.32
C ASP A 15 -32.34 -0.80 3.27
N VAL A 16 -32.85 -0.34 4.43
CA VAL A 16 -33.66 -1.21 5.30
C VAL A 16 -34.87 -0.44 5.86
N GLY A 17 -35.98 -0.49 5.14
CA GLY A 17 -37.31 -0.05 5.60
C GLY A 17 -37.95 -0.97 6.66
N LYS A 18 -37.16 -1.56 7.57
CA LYS A 18 -37.68 -2.22 8.79
C LYS A 18 -37.24 -1.37 9.98
N GLU A 19 -38.20 -0.93 10.79
CA GLU A 19 -37.92 -0.30 12.07
C GLU A 19 -36.91 -1.16 12.84
N GLU A 20 -35.73 -0.60 13.14
CA GLU A 20 -34.71 -1.24 13.97
C GLU A 20 -35.22 -1.30 15.41
N THR A 21 -36.06 -2.30 15.69
CA THR A 21 -36.58 -2.54 17.03
C THR A 21 -35.45 -3.06 17.92
N VAL A 22 -35.18 -2.35 19.01
CA VAL A 22 -34.29 -2.82 20.06
C VAL A 22 -35.03 -3.87 20.87
N GLN A 23 -34.44 -5.05 21.02
CA GLN A 23 -35.00 -6.19 21.74
C GLN A 23 -34.03 -6.63 22.84
N GLU A 24 -34.56 -7.02 23.99
CA GLU A 24 -33.76 -7.61 25.07
C GLU A 24 -33.47 -9.09 24.75
N ILE A 25 -32.20 -9.43 24.54
CA ILE A 25 -31.77 -10.79 24.20
C ILE A 25 -30.98 -11.38 25.36
N LYS A 26 -31.27 -12.64 25.71
CA LYS A 26 -30.54 -13.37 26.75
C LYS A 26 -29.08 -13.57 26.35
N LEU A 27 -28.14 -13.32 27.25
CA LEU A 27 -26.71 -13.51 26.94
C LEU A 27 -26.37 -14.95 26.54
N LYS A 28 -27.11 -15.95 27.05
CA LYS A 28 -26.92 -17.37 26.70
C LYS A 28 -27.24 -17.68 25.25
N GLU A 29 -28.03 -16.85 24.59
CA GLU A 29 -28.40 -17.00 23.18
C GLU A 29 -27.44 -16.26 22.24
N LEU A 30 -26.58 -15.40 22.78
CA LEU A 30 -25.58 -14.65 22.02
C LEU A 30 -24.30 -15.45 21.84
N ARG A 31 -23.78 -15.40 20.62
CA ARG A 31 -22.52 -16.02 20.21
C ARG A 31 -21.55 -14.97 19.67
N PRO A 32 -20.25 -15.09 20.00
CA PRO A 32 -19.24 -14.18 19.49
C PRO A 32 -19.11 -14.32 17.97
N ASN A 33 -18.69 -13.23 17.32
CA ASN A 33 -18.45 -13.24 15.88
C ASN A 33 -17.24 -14.12 15.53
N PRO A 34 -17.37 -15.17 14.70
CA PRO A 34 -16.22 -15.97 14.26
C PRO A 34 -15.21 -15.16 13.44
N TYR A 35 -15.65 -14.05 12.84
CA TYR A 35 -14.84 -13.16 12.02
C TYR A 35 -14.28 -11.97 12.79
N GLN A 36 -14.35 -11.95 14.13
CA GLN A 36 -13.81 -10.85 14.94
C GLN A 36 -12.28 -10.76 14.77
N PRO A 37 -11.75 -9.73 14.10
CA PRO A 37 -10.29 -9.58 13.94
C PRO A 37 -9.58 -9.31 15.27
N ARG A 38 -10.24 -8.67 16.24
CA ARG A 38 -9.65 -8.36 17.54
C ARG A 38 -9.57 -9.60 18.43
N LYS A 39 -8.36 -10.12 18.63
CA LYS A 39 -8.09 -11.24 19.55
C LYS A 39 -7.74 -10.78 20.96
N THR A 40 -7.11 -9.60 21.08
CA THR A 40 -6.63 -9.05 22.34
C THR A 40 -7.54 -7.94 22.83
N PHE A 41 -8.08 -8.10 24.03
CA PHE A 41 -8.85 -7.07 24.73
C PHE A 41 -8.13 -6.76 26.03
N GLN A 42 -7.91 -5.48 26.30
CA GLN A 42 -7.34 -5.02 27.57
C GLN A 42 -8.39 -5.22 28.66
N GLN A 43 -8.02 -5.88 29.75
CA GLN A 43 -8.95 -6.24 30.81
C GLN A 43 -9.43 -4.97 31.54
N GLU A 44 -8.55 -4.00 31.75
CA GLU A 44 -8.86 -2.73 32.41
C GLU A 44 -9.98 -1.99 31.67
N ALA A 45 -9.91 -1.95 30.34
CA ALA A 45 -10.89 -1.28 29.49
C ALA A 45 -12.21 -2.06 29.33
N ILE A 46 -12.26 -3.32 29.76
CA ILE A 46 -13.51 -4.08 29.92
C ILE A 46 -14.09 -3.81 31.30
N ASP A 47 -13.25 -3.78 32.34
CA ASP A 47 -13.67 -3.49 33.72
C ASP A 47 -14.30 -2.10 33.85
N GLU A 48 -13.70 -1.07 33.26
CA GLU A 48 -14.30 0.28 33.22
C GLU A 48 -15.66 0.29 32.52
N LEU A 49 -15.79 -0.47 31.42
CA LEU A 49 -17.05 -0.56 30.67
C LEU A 49 -18.11 -1.35 31.47
N LYS A 50 -17.69 -2.37 32.21
CA LYS A 50 -18.54 -3.16 33.11
C LYS A 50 -19.10 -2.27 34.23
N ASP A 51 -18.26 -1.46 34.86
CA ASP A 51 -18.69 -0.54 35.93
C ASP A 51 -19.68 0.50 35.38
N SER A 52 -19.41 1.05 34.20
CA SER A 52 -20.35 1.94 33.50
C SER A 52 -21.68 1.26 33.16
N ILE A 53 -21.66 0.00 32.72
CA ILE A 53 -22.87 -0.79 32.42
C ILE A 53 -23.67 -1.09 33.69
N LEU A 54 -23.03 -1.32 34.83
CA LEU A 54 -23.72 -1.55 36.10
C LEU A 54 -24.46 -0.29 36.59
N GLU A 55 -23.89 0.90 36.37
CA GLU A 55 -24.50 2.17 36.78
C GLU A 55 -25.60 2.65 35.82
N HIS A 56 -25.33 2.61 34.51
CA HIS A 56 -26.16 3.29 33.49
C HIS A 56 -26.87 2.32 32.54
N GLY A 57 -26.58 1.01 32.64
CA GLY A 57 -27.01 0.04 31.65
C GLY A 57 -26.27 0.19 30.31
N ILE A 58 -26.69 -0.61 29.33
CA ILE A 58 -26.13 -0.56 27.98
C ILE A 58 -26.87 0.51 27.17
N ILE A 59 -26.29 1.71 27.09
CA ILE A 59 -26.88 2.86 26.37
C ILE A 59 -26.94 2.59 24.86
N GLN A 60 -25.88 2.02 24.30
CA GLN A 60 -25.83 1.70 22.87
C GLN A 60 -26.12 0.20 22.66
N PRO A 61 -27.22 -0.17 21.97
CA PRO A 61 -27.55 -1.56 21.70
C PRO A 61 -26.49 -2.28 20.87
N ILE A 62 -26.29 -3.57 21.13
CA ILE A 62 -25.43 -4.42 20.29
C ILE A 62 -26.13 -4.79 18.99
N VAL A 63 -25.38 -4.99 17.90
CA VAL A 63 -25.97 -5.42 16.62
C VAL A 63 -25.75 -6.90 16.47
N VAL A 64 -26.82 -7.64 16.21
CA VAL A 64 -26.78 -9.11 16.09
C VAL A 64 -27.49 -9.55 14.82
N ARG A 65 -27.13 -10.73 14.32
CA ARG A 65 -27.93 -11.44 13.31
C ARG A 65 -28.57 -12.68 13.91
N LYS A 66 -29.68 -13.11 13.33
CA LYS A 66 -30.31 -14.39 13.66
C LYS A 66 -29.49 -15.54 13.08
N SER A 67 -29.22 -16.58 13.87
CA SER A 67 -28.54 -17.81 13.45
C SER A 67 -29.46 -19.03 13.68
N LEU A 68 -29.03 -20.22 13.24
CA LEU A 68 -29.80 -21.47 13.43
C LEU A 68 -30.13 -21.75 14.91
N ARG A 69 -29.26 -21.32 15.82
CA ARG A 69 -29.46 -21.39 17.27
C ARG A 69 -29.01 -20.09 17.92
N GLY A 70 -29.98 -19.24 18.27
CA GLY A 70 -29.76 -17.96 18.93
C GLY A 70 -29.31 -16.87 17.95
N TYR A 71 -28.37 -16.04 18.40
CA TYR A 71 -27.95 -14.82 17.73
C TYR A 71 -26.42 -14.74 17.68
N GLU A 72 -25.90 -14.20 16.59
CA GLU A 72 -24.47 -13.95 16.43
C GLU A 72 -24.20 -12.45 16.46
N ILE A 73 -23.24 -12.06 17.28
CA ILE A 73 -22.83 -10.67 17.45
C ILE A 73 -22.16 -10.22 16.16
N VAL A 74 -22.60 -9.08 15.62
CA VAL A 74 -21.98 -8.42 14.47
C VAL A 74 -21.10 -7.29 14.96
N VAL A 75 -21.65 -6.42 15.82
CA VAL A 75 -20.99 -5.24 16.39
C VAL A 75 -21.26 -5.16 17.89
N GLY A 76 -20.25 -4.78 18.68
CA GLY A 76 -20.39 -4.58 20.12
C GLY A 76 -19.83 -5.69 21.00
N GLU A 77 -18.84 -6.45 20.52
CA GLU A 77 -18.19 -7.54 21.26
C GLU A 77 -17.69 -7.11 22.66
N ARG A 78 -17.15 -5.88 22.80
CA ARG A 78 -16.72 -5.33 24.09
C ARG A 78 -17.89 -5.19 25.08
N ARG A 79 -19.03 -4.69 24.61
CA ARG A 79 -20.25 -4.52 25.41
C ARG A 79 -20.80 -5.87 25.85
N PHE A 80 -20.80 -6.86 24.96
CA PHE A 80 -21.18 -8.23 25.31
C PHE A 80 -20.27 -8.83 26.39
N ARG A 81 -18.94 -8.67 26.28
CA ARG A 81 -18.00 -9.17 27.29
C ARG A 81 -18.19 -8.48 28.64
N ALA A 82 -18.28 -7.15 28.65
CA ALA A 82 -18.51 -6.39 29.87
C ALA A 82 -19.87 -6.75 30.51
N ALA A 83 -20.93 -6.95 29.73
CA ALA A 83 -22.23 -7.42 30.22
C ALA A 83 -22.16 -8.82 30.84
N LYS A 84 -21.36 -9.71 30.25
CA LYS A 84 -21.11 -11.06 30.76
C LYS A 84 -20.36 -11.02 32.08
N GLU A 85 -19.37 -10.15 32.22
CA GLU A 85 -18.63 -9.94 33.47
C GLU A 85 -19.49 -9.25 34.54
N ALA A 86 -20.37 -8.33 34.14
CA ALA A 86 -21.40 -7.72 35.00
C ALA A 86 -22.52 -8.69 35.40
N LYS A 87 -22.50 -9.93 34.89
CA LYS A 87 -23.50 -10.99 35.14
C LYS A 87 -24.94 -10.57 34.81
N LEU A 88 -25.11 -9.74 33.77
CA LEU A 88 -26.44 -9.41 33.27
C LEU A 88 -27.13 -10.65 32.67
N GLU A 89 -28.46 -10.71 32.76
CA GLU A 89 -29.26 -11.79 32.16
C GLU A 89 -29.60 -11.51 30.69
N THR A 90 -29.89 -10.25 30.36
CA THR A 90 -30.22 -9.78 29.01
C THR A 90 -29.38 -8.57 28.62
N VAL A 91 -29.31 -8.31 27.31
CA VAL A 91 -28.74 -7.08 26.75
C VAL A 91 -29.64 -6.53 25.65
N PRO A 92 -29.72 -5.19 25.50
CA PRO A 92 -30.42 -4.57 24.39
C PRO A 92 -29.66 -4.81 23.09
N ALA A 93 -30.35 -5.40 22.11
CA ALA A 93 -29.78 -5.77 20.83
C ALA A 93 -30.72 -5.39 19.67
N VAL A 94 -30.13 -4.96 18.56
CA VAL A 94 -30.83 -4.75 17.29
C VAL A 94 -30.57 -5.96 16.41
N VAL A 95 -31.64 -6.66 16.04
CA VAL A 95 -31.58 -7.83 15.15
C VAL A 95 -31.62 -7.36 13.69
N ARG A 96 -30.57 -7.63 12.93
CA ARG A 96 -30.51 -7.35 11.49
C ARG A 96 -30.44 -8.64 10.68
N ASP A 97 -31.20 -8.68 9.59
CA ASP A 97 -31.13 -9.74 8.59
C ASP A 97 -29.90 -9.49 7.71
N LEU A 98 -28.76 -10.08 8.10
CA LEU A 98 -27.48 -9.92 7.41
C LEU A 98 -26.98 -11.27 6.89
N SER A 99 -26.49 -11.27 5.65
CA SER A 99 -25.78 -12.42 5.10
C SER A 99 -24.44 -12.64 5.81
N GLU A 100 -23.83 -13.82 5.60
CA GLU A 100 -22.50 -14.10 6.12
C GLU A 100 -21.44 -13.13 5.64
N GLN A 101 -21.50 -12.79 4.35
CA GLN A 101 -20.61 -11.81 3.73
C GLN A 101 -20.80 -10.41 4.32
N GLN A 102 -22.05 -9.97 4.52
CA GLN A 102 -22.34 -8.65 5.08
C GLN A 102 -21.91 -8.53 6.55
N MET A 103 -22.09 -9.58 7.36
CA MET A 103 -21.57 -9.59 8.73
C MET A 103 -20.05 -9.43 8.73
N MET A 104 -19.35 -10.20 7.89
CA MET A 104 -17.90 -10.15 7.82
C MET A 104 -17.42 -8.77 7.37
N GLU A 105 -18.08 -8.19 6.36
CA GLU A 105 -17.81 -6.84 5.90
C GLU A 105 -17.94 -5.82 7.04
N LEU A 106 -19.07 -5.84 7.76
CA LEU A 106 -19.29 -4.93 8.88
C LEU A 106 -18.27 -5.10 10.01
N ALA A 107 -17.89 -6.35 10.31
CA ALA A 107 -16.88 -6.64 11.34
C ALA A 107 -15.50 -6.07 10.97
N VAL A 108 -15.09 -6.20 9.70
CA VAL A 108 -13.82 -5.65 9.24
C VAL A 108 -13.88 -4.12 9.14
N LEU A 109 -15.01 -3.56 8.70
CA LEU A 109 -15.21 -2.10 8.61
C LEU A 109 -15.19 -1.43 9.99
N GLU A 110 -15.83 -2.01 10.99
CA GLU A 110 -15.81 -1.48 12.36
C GLU A 110 -14.38 -1.49 12.93
N ASN A 111 -13.66 -2.60 12.74
CA ASN A 111 -12.28 -2.67 13.19
C ASN A 111 -11.40 -1.65 12.48
N LEU A 112 -11.64 -1.41 11.18
CA LEU A 112 -10.89 -0.44 10.37
C LEU A 112 -11.16 1.03 10.76
N GLN A 113 -12.32 1.35 11.32
CA GLN A 113 -12.66 2.72 11.75
C GLN A 113 -11.95 3.16 13.03
N ARG A 114 -11.13 2.29 13.61
CA ARG A 114 -10.35 2.60 14.81
C ARG A 114 -9.22 3.58 14.48
N GLU A 115 -9.04 4.57 15.35
CA GLU A 115 -8.01 5.61 15.20
C GLU A 115 -6.58 5.09 15.46
N ASP A 116 -6.44 3.92 16.08
CA ASP A 116 -5.17 3.37 16.58
C ASP A 116 -4.57 2.23 15.74
N LEU A 117 -5.11 1.96 14.55
CA LEU A 117 -4.61 0.85 13.71
C LEU A 117 -3.21 1.11 13.17
N ASN A 118 -2.38 0.08 13.23
CA ASN A 118 -1.07 0.15 12.58
C ASN A 118 -1.18 -0.12 11.06
N PRO A 119 -0.22 0.36 10.25
CA PRO A 119 -0.30 0.22 8.79
C PRO A 119 -0.35 -1.23 8.28
N ILE A 120 0.17 -2.18 9.05
CA ILE A 120 0.15 -3.61 8.70
C ILE A 120 -1.24 -4.20 8.96
N GLU A 121 -1.88 -3.82 10.07
CA GLU A 121 -3.26 -4.20 10.39
C GLU A 121 -4.25 -3.66 9.37
N GLU A 122 -4.11 -2.39 8.97
CA GLU A 122 -4.92 -1.82 7.89
C GLU A 122 -4.76 -2.60 6.58
N GLY A 123 -3.51 -2.93 6.21
CA GLY A 123 -3.21 -3.76 5.05
C GLY A 123 -3.88 -5.13 5.13
N LEU A 124 -3.80 -5.80 6.28
CA LEU A 124 -4.40 -7.11 6.51
C LEU A 124 -5.93 -7.07 6.43
N ALA A 125 -6.55 -6.00 6.95
CA ALA A 125 -7.97 -5.76 6.82
C ALA A 125 -8.39 -5.58 5.37
N TYR A 126 -7.64 -4.80 4.58
CA TYR A 126 -7.90 -4.64 3.13
C TYR A 126 -7.76 -5.96 2.38
N GLN A 127 -6.70 -6.73 2.62
CA GLN A 127 -6.51 -8.03 2.00
C GLN A 127 -7.67 -8.98 2.34
N THR A 128 -8.10 -8.99 3.59
CA THR A 128 -9.23 -9.80 4.06
C THR A 128 -10.52 -9.44 3.33
N LEU A 129 -10.82 -8.15 3.16
CA LEU A 129 -11.98 -7.69 2.37
C LEU A 129 -11.89 -8.15 0.91
N MET A 130 -10.71 -7.97 0.29
CA MET A 130 -10.50 -8.36 -1.11
C MET A 130 -10.69 -9.87 -1.33
N GLU A 131 -10.09 -10.71 -0.48
CA GLU A 131 -10.14 -12.17 -0.64
C GLU A 131 -11.52 -12.74 -0.34
N LYS A 132 -12.18 -12.25 0.71
CA LYS A 132 -13.41 -12.86 1.22
C LYS A 132 -14.65 -12.37 0.50
N LEU A 133 -14.65 -11.11 0.09
CA LEU A 133 -15.74 -10.51 -0.69
C LEU A 133 -15.44 -10.51 -2.19
N LYS A 134 -14.28 -11.03 -2.61
CA LYS A 134 -13.79 -11.05 -4.00
C LYS A 134 -13.80 -9.66 -4.65
N LEU A 135 -13.51 -8.64 -3.84
CA LEU A 135 -13.50 -7.25 -4.28
C LEU A 135 -12.13 -6.86 -4.86
N THR A 136 -12.17 -5.98 -5.85
CA THR A 136 -10.99 -5.30 -6.36
C THR A 136 -10.52 -4.21 -5.40
N GLN A 137 -9.26 -3.78 -5.54
CA GLN A 137 -8.72 -2.65 -4.76
C GLN A 137 -9.52 -1.36 -4.96
N GLU A 138 -10.09 -1.16 -6.16
CA GLU A 138 -10.90 0.00 -6.49
C GLU A 138 -12.22 0.00 -5.70
N GLU A 139 -12.90 -1.15 -5.65
CA GLU A 139 -14.16 -1.30 -4.92
C GLU A 139 -13.97 -1.15 -3.42
N VAL A 140 -12.90 -1.74 -2.86
CA VAL A 140 -12.53 -1.55 -1.45
C VAL A 140 -12.26 -0.07 -1.17
N ALA A 141 -11.48 0.61 -2.01
CA ALA A 141 -11.19 2.03 -1.84
C ALA A 141 -12.46 2.89 -1.85
N LYS A 142 -13.38 2.62 -2.79
CA LYS A 142 -14.67 3.32 -2.90
C LYS A 142 -15.54 3.12 -1.67
N ARG A 143 -15.67 1.89 -1.16
CA ARG A 143 -16.46 1.57 0.05
C ARG A 143 -15.90 2.25 1.29
N LEU A 144 -14.57 2.36 1.37
CA LEU A 144 -13.87 2.98 2.50
C LEU A 144 -13.73 4.51 2.40
N GLY A 145 -14.12 5.12 1.28
CA GLY A 145 -13.88 6.54 1.02
C GLY A 145 -12.39 6.90 0.96
N LYS A 146 -11.54 5.95 0.54
CA LYS A 146 -10.09 6.12 0.39
C LYS A 146 -9.71 6.11 -1.09
N SER A 147 -8.48 6.50 -1.40
CA SER A 147 -7.97 6.41 -2.77
C SER A 147 -7.47 5.00 -3.07
N ARG A 148 -7.62 4.54 -4.32
CA ARG A 148 -7.05 3.25 -4.77
C ARG A 148 -5.55 3.11 -4.45
N PRO A 149 -4.69 4.13 -4.67
CA PRO A 149 -3.27 4.05 -4.28
C PRO A 149 -3.07 3.83 -2.77
N HIS A 150 -3.94 4.39 -1.92
CA HIS A 150 -3.86 4.19 -0.48
C HIS A 150 -4.07 2.71 -0.11
N VAL A 151 -5.14 2.09 -0.61
CA VAL A 151 -5.40 0.65 -0.39
C VAL A 151 -4.26 -0.21 -0.95
N ALA A 152 -3.83 0.07 -2.18
CA ALA A 152 -2.75 -0.67 -2.83
C ALA A 152 -1.43 -0.59 -2.05
N ASN A 153 -1.08 0.57 -1.51
CA ASN A 153 0.16 0.75 -0.75
C ASN A 153 0.17 -0.09 0.53
N HIS A 154 -0.94 -0.12 1.29
CA HIS A 154 -1.03 -0.90 2.52
C HIS A 154 -0.97 -2.41 2.26
N VAL A 155 -1.72 -2.89 1.27
CA VAL A 155 -1.69 -4.31 0.88
C VAL A 155 -0.29 -4.74 0.43
N ARG A 156 0.44 -3.87 -0.27
CA ARG A 156 1.81 -4.19 -0.70
C ARG A 156 2.79 -4.35 0.46
N LEU A 157 2.58 -3.71 1.61
CA LEU A 157 3.46 -3.87 2.78
C LEU A 157 3.46 -5.32 3.29
N LEU A 158 2.37 -6.06 3.10
CA LEU A 158 2.25 -7.47 3.51
C LEU A 158 3.17 -8.40 2.72
N SER A 159 3.72 -7.94 1.59
CA SER A 159 4.74 -8.70 0.84
C SER A 159 6.15 -8.57 1.42
N LEU A 160 6.35 -7.70 2.41
CA LEU A 160 7.62 -7.61 3.13
C LEU A 160 7.81 -8.81 4.06
N PRO A 161 9.05 -9.23 4.32
CA PRO A 161 9.37 -10.20 5.36
C PRO A 161 8.73 -9.88 6.74
N PRO A 162 8.30 -10.89 7.53
CA PRO A 162 7.59 -10.68 8.80
C PRO A 162 8.34 -9.78 9.81
N ASN A 163 9.67 -9.94 9.89
CA ASN A 163 10.52 -9.11 10.75
C ASN A 163 10.45 -7.62 10.39
N ILE A 164 10.23 -7.28 9.12
CA ILE A 164 10.10 -5.89 8.67
C ILE A 164 8.69 -5.36 8.92
N GLN A 165 7.68 -6.21 8.73
CA GLN A 165 6.30 -5.85 9.08
C GLN A 165 6.20 -5.50 10.57
N GLU A 166 6.87 -6.24 11.45
CA GLU A 166 6.93 -5.95 12.88
C GLU A 166 7.61 -4.60 13.19
N LEU A 167 8.66 -4.24 12.46
CA LEU A 167 9.31 -2.93 12.62
C LEU A 167 8.39 -1.78 12.17
N ILE A 168 7.53 -2.01 11.19
CA ILE A 168 6.52 -1.04 10.75
C ILE A 168 5.38 -0.95 11.77
N SER A 169 4.90 -2.08 12.29
CA SER A 169 3.80 -2.10 13.26
C SER A 169 4.20 -1.45 14.58
N THR A 170 5.45 -1.63 15.02
CA THR A 170 6.03 -0.97 16.20
C THR A 170 6.50 0.46 15.95
N ALA A 171 6.25 1.02 14.76
CA ALA A 171 6.64 2.35 14.34
C ALA A 171 8.16 2.66 14.40
N LYS A 172 9.02 1.64 14.50
CA LYS A 172 10.49 1.80 14.41
C LYS A 172 10.92 2.28 13.03
N ILE A 173 10.18 1.89 11.99
CA ILE A 173 10.30 2.46 10.65
C ILE A 173 8.92 2.89 10.16
N SER A 174 8.86 4.05 9.50
CA SER A 174 7.60 4.53 8.91
C SER A 174 7.11 3.67 7.73
N MET A 175 5.81 3.77 7.43
CA MET A 175 5.21 3.17 6.22
C MET A 175 5.92 3.62 4.93
N GLY A 176 6.40 4.87 4.88
CA GLY A 176 7.17 5.39 3.76
C GLY A 176 8.47 4.62 3.51
N HIS A 177 9.18 4.22 4.58
CA HIS A 177 10.36 3.36 4.46
C HIS A 177 9.98 1.98 3.94
N GLY A 178 8.93 1.36 4.49
CA GLY A 178 8.41 0.08 4.02
C GLY A 178 8.09 0.10 2.53
N ARG A 179 7.41 1.15 2.06
CA ARG A 179 7.10 1.36 0.64
C ARG A 179 8.34 1.48 -0.24
N ALA A 180 9.36 2.20 0.22
CA ALA A 180 10.62 2.34 -0.52
C ALA A 180 11.35 1.00 -0.64
N LEU A 181 11.42 0.20 0.45
CA LEU A 181 12.07 -1.12 0.47
C LEU A 181 11.45 -2.11 -0.53
N LEU A 182 10.15 -1.99 -0.82
CA LEU A 182 9.49 -2.80 -1.85
C LEU A 182 10.08 -2.57 -3.25
N GLY A 183 10.65 -1.39 -3.52
CA GLY A 183 11.29 -1.04 -4.78
C GLY A 183 12.69 -1.65 -4.96
N LEU A 184 13.29 -2.23 -3.93
CA LEU A 184 14.59 -2.90 -4.04
C LEU A 184 14.45 -4.20 -4.84
N ARG A 185 15.24 -4.35 -5.91
CA ARG A 185 15.24 -5.55 -6.77
C ARG A 185 15.79 -6.76 -6.02
N GLU A 186 16.92 -6.56 -5.34
CA GLU A 186 17.62 -7.61 -4.61
C GLU A 186 17.05 -7.76 -3.20
N LYS A 187 16.04 -8.62 -3.05
CA LYS A 187 15.34 -8.82 -1.77
C LYS A 187 16.24 -9.32 -0.64
N ALA A 188 17.35 -9.99 -0.96
CA ALA A 188 18.34 -10.44 0.01
C ALA A 188 19.02 -9.30 0.79
N LYS A 189 19.11 -8.10 0.21
CA LYS A 189 19.75 -6.93 0.85
C LYS A 189 18.81 -6.12 1.74
N VAL A 190 17.52 -6.43 1.75
CA VAL A 190 16.52 -5.68 2.53
C VAL A 190 16.85 -5.66 4.03
N PRO A 191 17.20 -6.79 4.69
CA PRO A 191 17.51 -6.77 6.14
C PRO A 191 18.68 -5.86 6.49
N ALA A 192 19.78 -5.93 5.73
CA ALA A 192 20.95 -5.08 5.94
C ALA A 192 20.62 -3.59 5.77
N LEU A 193 19.75 -3.26 4.81
CA LEU A 193 19.32 -1.89 4.59
C LEU A 193 18.41 -1.38 5.72
N VAL A 194 17.56 -2.25 6.28
CA VAL A 194 16.72 -1.92 7.44
C VAL A 194 17.57 -1.61 8.68
N GLU A 195 18.61 -2.40 8.95
CA GLU A 195 19.54 -2.08 10.03
C GLU A 195 20.20 -0.71 9.84
N LYS A 196 20.58 -0.39 8.60
CA LYS A 196 21.15 0.91 8.26
C LYS A 196 20.17 2.06 8.49
N ILE A 197 18.89 1.89 8.11
CA ILE A 197 17.82 2.88 8.38
C ILE A 197 17.71 3.16 9.87
N ILE A 198 17.73 2.13 10.71
CA ILE A 198 17.58 2.26 12.16
C ILE A 198 18.83 2.89 12.78
N LYS A 199 20.04 2.46 12.40
CA LYS A 199 21.31 2.96 12.96
C LYS A 199 21.59 4.41 12.57
N GLU A 200 21.32 4.77 11.31
CA GLU A 200 21.65 6.10 10.76
C GLU A 200 20.43 7.05 10.73
N ALA A 201 19.28 6.62 11.26
CA ALA A 201 18.02 7.38 11.25
C ALA A 201 17.69 7.99 9.86
N LEU A 202 17.85 7.18 8.81
CA LEU A 202 17.71 7.64 7.43
C LEU A 202 16.29 8.15 7.17
N SER A 203 16.18 9.25 6.43
CA SER A 203 14.89 9.72 5.90
C SER A 203 14.44 8.88 4.70
N VAL A 204 13.12 8.87 4.45
CA VAL A 204 12.52 8.17 3.29
C VAL A 204 13.18 8.59 1.98
N ARG A 205 13.49 9.90 1.82
CA ARG A 205 14.15 10.43 0.61
C ARG A 205 15.59 9.91 0.46
N GLN A 206 16.34 9.83 1.56
CA GLN A 206 17.70 9.26 1.54
C GLN A 206 17.66 7.78 1.19
N LEU A 207 16.70 7.04 1.75
CA LEU A 207 16.49 5.63 1.43
C LEU A 207 16.12 5.43 -0.05
N GLU A 208 15.20 6.22 -0.59
CA GLU A 208 14.82 6.16 -2.01
C GLU A 208 16.02 6.37 -2.94
N LYS A 209 16.88 7.37 -2.65
CA LYS A 209 18.14 7.59 -3.39
C LYS A 209 19.09 6.40 -3.30
N LEU A 210 19.26 5.84 -2.11
CA LEU A 210 20.14 4.69 -1.90
C LEU A 210 19.64 3.46 -2.66
N ILE A 211 18.32 3.19 -2.61
CA ILE A 211 17.70 2.09 -3.37
C ILE A 211 17.85 2.32 -4.88
N GLN A 212 17.73 3.56 -5.36
CA GLN A 212 17.98 3.88 -6.76
C GLN A 212 19.41 3.51 -7.18
N HIS A 213 20.43 3.95 -6.42
CA HIS A 213 21.82 3.59 -6.69
C HIS A 213 22.08 2.08 -6.63
N LEU A 214 21.50 1.39 -5.63
CA LEU A 214 21.62 -0.07 -5.55
C LEU A 214 20.99 -0.75 -6.76
N ASN A 215 19.78 -0.33 -7.18
CA ASN A 215 19.10 -0.89 -8.34
C ASN A 215 19.80 -0.59 -9.68
N GLU A 216 20.54 0.52 -9.78
CA GLU A 216 21.39 0.86 -10.92
C GLU A 216 22.67 0.01 -10.93
N SER A 217 23.25 -0.27 -9.76
CA SER A 217 24.44 -1.12 -9.60
C SER A 217 24.16 -2.62 -9.78
N VAL A 218 22.90 -3.06 -9.63
CA VAL A 218 22.44 -4.37 -10.13
C VAL A 218 22.25 -4.25 -11.64
N SER A 219 23.38 -4.21 -12.34
CA SER A 219 23.46 -4.19 -13.79
C SER A 219 22.56 -5.28 -14.36
N ARG A 220 21.65 -4.85 -15.24
CA ARG A 220 21.15 -5.70 -16.31
C ARG A 220 22.38 -6.32 -16.98
N GLU A 221 22.46 -7.65 -17.04
CA GLU A 221 23.36 -8.38 -17.95
C GLU A 221 23.02 -8.17 -19.44
N THR A 222 22.53 -6.98 -19.80
CA THR A 222 22.29 -6.53 -21.17
C THR A 222 22.64 -5.05 -21.34
N LYS A 223 23.70 -4.57 -20.69
CA LYS A 223 24.57 -3.60 -21.36
C LYS A 223 25.68 -4.40 -22.02
N LYS A 224 25.58 -4.53 -23.35
CA LYS A 224 26.72 -4.89 -24.22
C LYS A 224 27.95 -4.16 -23.67
N PRO A 225 29.10 -4.84 -23.48
CA PRO A 225 30.29 -4.13 -23.05
C PRO A 225 30.50 -2.99 -24.04
N GLU A 226 30.64 -1.76 -23.53
CA GLU A 226 31.21 -0.68 -24.33
C GLU A 226 32.58 -1.18 -24.74
N LYS A 227 32.67 -1.68 -25.98
CA LYS A 227 33.95 -1.90 -26.64
C LYS A 227 34.69 -0.58 -26.46
N LYS A 228 35.82 -0.60 -25.75
CA LYS A 228 36.75 0.53 -25.72
C LYS A 228 36.89 0.99 -27.17
N LYS A 229 36.42 2.20 -27.50
CA LYS A 229 36.61 2.75 -28.84
C LYS A 229 38.11 2.71 -29.11
N ASP A 230 38.51 2.11 -30.22
CA ASP A 230 39.91 2.10 -30.65
C ASP A 230 40.45 3.53 -30.61
N VAL A 231 41.66 3.72 -30.05
CA VAL A 231 42.30 5.04 -29.90
C VAL A 231 42.35 5.77 -31.25
N PHE A 232 42.53 5.01 -32.33
CA PHE A 232 42.53 5.49 -33.71
C PHE A 232 41.18 6.03 -34.21
N ILE A 233 40.06 5.48 -33.72
CA ILE A 233 38.72 5.98 -34.07
C ILE A 233 38.43 7.27 -33.32
N LEU A 234 38.87 7.39 -32.06
CA LEU A 234 38.71 8.61 -31.27
C LEU A 234 39.51 9.79 -31.86
N GLU A 235 40.73 9.53 -32.33
CA GLU A 235 41.55 10.54 -33.00
C GLU A 235 40.90 11.01 -34.30
N ARG A 236 40.39 10.08 -35.12
CA ARG A 236 39.65 10.43 -36.36
C ARG A 236 38.35 11.19 -36.07
N GLU A 237 37.61 10.82 -35.03
CA GLU A 237 36.44 11.59 -34.57
C GLU A 237 36.82 13.00 -34.13
N HIS A 238 38.01 13.20 -33.53
CA HIS A 238 38.49 14.53 -33.14
C HIS A 238 38.83 15.38 -34.37
N THR A 239 39.60 14.83 -35.33
CA THR A 239 39.96 15.55 -36.56
C THR A 239 38.73 15.94 -37.38
N LEU A 240 37.73 15.05 -37.48
CA LEU A 240 36.49 15.36 -38.20
C LEU A 240 35.64 16.40 -37.46
N ARG A 241 35.62 16.37 -36.12
CA ARG A 241 34.96 17.41 -35.32
C ARG A 241 35.60 18.79 -35.51
N GLU A 242 36.94 18.87 -35.52
CA GLU A 242 37.64 20.12 -35.78
C GLU A 242 37.40 20.64 -37.20
N ARG A 243 37.35 19.74 -38.20
CA ARG A 243 37.14 20.12 -39.60
C ARG A 243 35.71 20.58 -39.89
N PHE A 244 34.70 19.86 -39.40
CA PHE A 244 33.30 20.17 -39.67
C PHE A 244 32.68 21.14 -38.65
N GLY A 245 33.32 21.34 -37.49
CA GLY A 245 32.81 22.23 -36.43
C GLY A 245 31.52 21.72 -35.78
N THR A 246 31.21 20.43 -35.93
CA THR A 246 30.00 19.79 -35.40
C THR A 246 30.32 18.40 -34.84
N THR A 247 29.38 17.80 -34.10
CA THR A 247 29.55 16.47 -33.50
C THR A 247 29.64 15.40 -34.58
N VAL A 248 30.75 14.65 -34.60
CA VAL A 248 30.96 13.50 -35.49
C VAL A 248 31.16 12.23 -34.67
N ASN A 249 30.42 11.18 -35.03
CA ASN A 249 30.48 9.88 -34.38
C ASN A 249 30.75 8.78 -35.41
N ILE A 250 31.80 7.98 -35.19
CA ILE A 250 32.22 6.93 -36.10
C ILE A 250 31.87 5.58 -35.45
N LYS A 251 30.93 4.86 -36.04
CA LYS A 251 30.56 3.49 -35.64
C LYS A 251 31.17 2.51 -36.62
N GLN A 252 32.23 1.82 -36.23
CA GLN A 252 32.87 0.80 -37.07
C GLN A 252 32.59 -0.61 -36.54
N ASN A 253 32.28 -1.54 -37.44
CA ASN A 253 32.16 -2.97 -37.13
C ASN A 253 32.92 -3.78 -38.20
N ASN A 254 34.09 -4.31 -37.84
CA ASN A 254 35.04 -4.93 -38.77
C ASN A 254 35.38 -4.00 -39.95
N ASN A 255 35.05 -4.41 -41.19
CA ASN A 255 35.40 -3.71 -42.44
C ASN A 255 34.28 -2.81 -42.99
N LYS A 256 33.19 -2.61 -42.24
CA LYS A 256 32.10 -1.70 -42.60
C LYS A 256 31.87 -0.72 -41.45
N GLY A 257 31.65 0.56 -41.77
CA GLY A 257 31.43 1.60 -40.78
C GLY A 257 30.37 2.60 -41.22
N LYS A 258 29.88 3.35 -40.24
CA LYS A 258 29.01 4.51 -40.45
C LYS A 258 29.65 5.72 -39.80
N ILE A 259 29.68 6.83 -40.53
CA ILE A 259 30.04 8.13 -39.99
C ILE A 259 28.72 8.89 -39.86
N GLU A 260 28.38 9.29 -38.63
CA GLU A 260 27.21 10.09 -38.31
C GLU A 260 27.71 11.51 -38.01
N ILE A 261 27.30 12.48 -38.83
CA ILE A 261 27.58 13.91 -38.65
C ILE A 261 26.27 14.58 -38.26
N GLU A 262 26.23 15.21 -37.11
CA GLU A 262 25.07 15.97 -36.64
C GLU A 262 25.08 17.37 -37.27
N PHE A 263 23.94 17.88 -37.73
CA PHE A 263 23.81 19.25 -38.23
C PHE A 263 22.67 19.94 -37.48
N PHE A 264 22.83 21.23 -37.20
CA PHE A 264 21.89 21.97 -36.34
C PHE A 264 21.00 22.95 -37.13
N SER A 265 21.28 23.19 -38.40
CA SER A 265 20.46 23.98 -39.32
C SER A 265 20.61 23.52 -40.76
N GLN A 266 19.73 24.02 -41.65
CA GLN A 266 19.81 23.70 -43.07
C GLN A 266 21.06 24.32 -43.73
N ASP A 267 21.45 25.53 -43.30
CA ASP A 267 22.70 26.17 -43.71
C ASP A 267 23.94 25.39 -43.24
N ASP A 268 23.86 24.75 -42.06
CA ASP A 268 24.93 23.90 -41.51
C ASP A 268 25.09 22.62 -42.31
N LEU A 269 23.98 22.02 -42.76
CA LEU A 269 24.00 20.88 -43.68
C LEU A 269 24.64 21.25 -45.02
N GLU A 270 24.27 22.41 -45.59
CA GLU A 270 24.79 22.88 -46.89
C GLU A 270 26.30 23.15 -46.80
N ARG A 271 26.76 23.81 -45.73
CA ARG A 271 28.18 24.00 -45.40
C ARG A 271 28.95 22.68 -45.27
N ILE A 272 28.38 21.67 -44.60
CA ILE A 272 29.01 20.35 -44.42
C ILE A 272 29.12 19.63 -45.77
N LEU A 273 28.09 19.71 -46.62
CA LEU A 273 28.09 19.12 -47.97
C LEU A 273 29.16 19.79 -48.85
N GLU A 274 29.25 21.12 -48.85
CA GLU A 274 30.32 21.84 -49.57
C GLU A 274 31.72 21.42 -49.12
N MET A 275 31.94 21.23 -47.81
CA MET A 275 33.21 20.76 -47.27
C MET A 275 33.55 19.32 -47.65
N LEU A 276 32.55 18.49 -47.96
CA LEU A 276 32.73 17.12 -48.44
C LEU A 276 33.05 17.08 -49.95
N ASP A 277 32.42 17.97 -50.73
CA ASP A 277 32.57 18.04 -52.19
C ASP A 277 33.92 18.63 -52.66
N GLN A 278 34.60 19.43 -51.82
CA GLN A 278 35.88 20.06 -52.16
C GLN A 278 37.06 19.12 -52.45
N ASN A 279 36.86 17.79 -52.46
CA ASN A 279 37.87 16.80 -52.85
C ASN A 279 37.75 16.27 -54.29
N GLU A 280 36.81 16.76 -55.11
CA GLU A 280 36.68 16.38 -56.54
C GLU A 280 37.53 17.22 -57.52
N SER A 281 38.54 17.93 -57.05
CA SER A 281 39.46 18.70 -57.90
C SER A 281 40.88 18.14 -57.87
N LEU A 282 41.11 17.01 -58.54
CA LEU A 282 42.41 16.57 -59.07
C LEU A 282 42.20 15.70 -60.32
#